data_AF-A0A6L6GEU8-F1
#
_entry.id   AF-A0A6L6GEU8-F1
#
_cell.length_a   1.000
_cell.length_b   1.000
_cell.length_c   1.000
_cell.angle_alpha   90.00
_cell.angle_beta   90.00
_cell.angle_gamma   90.00
#
_symmetry.space_group_name_H-M   'P 1'
#
loop_
_entity.id
_entity.type
_entity.pdbx_description
1 polymer ?
#
loop_
_entity_poly.entity_id
_entity_poly.type
_entity_poly.pdbx_seq_one_letter_code
_entity_poly.pdbx_strand_id
1 'polypeptide(L)' 'MNDIHIGSNVMMATVENIVFEVINKNVDGSFEIEAKLDGTNIIKYGNIAQEMLRLVAQESK' A
#
# COMPACT_ATOMS: atom_id res chain seq x y z
N MET A 1 -2.76 -11.32 13.33
CA MET A 1 -1.53 -11.05 12.55
C MET A 1 -2.00 -10.48 11.23
N ASN A 2 -1.71 -9.21 10.99
CA ASN A 2 -2.17 -8.48 9.82
C ASN A 2 -1.06 -8.58 8.76
N ASP A 3 -1.14 -9.61 7.92
CA ASP A 3 -0.19 -9.83 6.81
C ASP A 3 -0.56 -8.97 5.61
N ILE A 4 0.44 -8.27 5.04
CA ILE A 4 0.27 -7.47 3.82
C ILE A 4 0.42 -8.40 2.61
N HIS A 5 -0.60 -8.44 1.76
CA HIS A 5 -0.61 -9.20 0.51
C HIS A 5 -1.03 -8.34 -0.68
N ILE A 6 -0.84 -8.84 -1.91
CA ILE A 6 -1.33 -8.19 -3.12
C ILE A 6 -2.86 -8.02 -3.02
N GLY A 7 -3.36 -6.82 -3.32
CA GLY A 7 -4.74 -6.37 -3.12
C GLY A 7 -5.03 -5.79 -1.72
N SER A 8 -4.05 -5.79 -0.81
CA SER A 8 -4.21 -5.12 0.49
C SER A 8 -4.21 -3.61 0.34
N ASN A 9 -5.09 -2.94 1.09
CA ASN A 9 -5.05 -1.49 1.25
C ASN A 9 -4.09 -1.10 2.37
N VAL A 10 -3.12 -0.28 2.05
CA VAL A 10 -2.05 0.16 2.94
C VAL A 10 -1.88 1.67 2.86
N MET A 11 -1.36 2.25 3.93
CA MET A 11 -0.91 3.64 3.96
C MET A 11 0.58 3.67 4.23
N MET A 12 1.29 4.63 3.63
CA MET A 12 2.69 4.85 3.95
C MET A 12 2.81 5.60 5.27
N ALA A 13 3.80 5.25 6.10
CA ALA A 13 4.05 5.95 7.36
C ALA A 13 4.46 7.43 7.17
N THR A 14 5.01 7.78 6.00
CA THR A 14 5.48 9.12 5.65
C THR A 14 4.46 9.96 4.89
N VAL A 15 3.42 9.34 4.34
CA VAL A 15 2.39 10.00 3.53
C VAL A 15 1.04 9.72 4.16
N GLU A 16 0.62 10.62 5.03
CA GLU A 16 -0.66 10.53 5.71
C GLU A 16 -1.81 10.86 4.75
N ASN A 17 -2.95 10.17 4.90
CA ASN A 17 -4.21 10.35 4.16
C ASN A 17 -4.27 9.86 2.70
N ILE A 18 -3.29 9.07 2.23
CA ILE A 18 -3.41 8.39 0.93
C ILE A 18 -3.43 6.88 1.15
N VAL A 19 -4.51 6.24 0.72
CA VAL A 19 -4.63 4.79 0.71
C VAL A 19 -4.10 4.28 -0.62
N PHE A 20 -3.13 3.38 -0.54
CA PHE A 20 -2.55 2.67 -1.66
C PHE A 20 -3.02 1.22 -1.65
N GLU A 21 -3.15 0.62 -2.83
CA GLU A 21 -3.34 -0.80 -3.01
C GLU A 21 -1.99 -1.45 -3.32
N VAL A 22 -1.69 -2.58 -2.66
CA VAL A 22 -0.51 -3.39 -3.00
C VAL A 22 -0.76 -4.10 -4.32
N ILE A 23 -0.03 -3.73 -5.36
CA ILE A 23 -0.19 -4.32 -6.70
C ILE A 23 0.80 -5.45 -6.97
N ASN A 24 1.92 -5.48 -6.24
CA ASN A 24 2.92 -6.53 -6.39
C ASN A 24 3.74 -6.73 -5.11
N LYS A 25 4.34 -7.92 -4.98
CA LYS A 25 5.36 -8.22 -3.98
C LYS A 25 6.61 -8.72 -4.71
N ASN A 26 7.71 -8.01 -4.54
CA ASN A 26 8.99 -8.35 -5.14
C ASN A 26 9.61 -9.58 -4.48
N VAL A 27 10.55 -10.21 -5.20
CA VAL A 27 11.27 -11.41 -4.72
C VAL A 27 12.14 -11.14 -3.49
N ASP A 28 12.59 -9.90 -3.30
CA ASP A 28 13.35 -9.46 -2.12
C ASP A 28 12.47 -9.21 -0.88
N GLY A 29 11.14 -9.27 -1.04
CA GLY A 29 10.17 -9.04 0.03
C GLY A 29 9.63 -7.62 0.12
N SER A 30 10.15 -6.66 -0.66
CA SER A 30 9.52 -5.35 -0.82
C SER A 30 8.22 -5.41 -1.63
N PHE A 31 7.43 -4.35 -1.54
CA PHE A 31 6.12 -4.23 -2.17
C PHE A 31 6.11 -3.10 -3.20
N GLU A 32 5.27 -3.26 -4.22
CA GLU A 32 4.83 -2.18 -5.08
C GLU A 32 3.39 -1.82 -4.74
N ILE A 33 3.14 -0.52 -4.60
CA ILE A 33 1.85 0.03 -4.21
C ILE A 33 1.41 1.10 -5.21
N GLU A 34 0.11 1.20 -5.42
CA GLU A 34 -0.51 2.17 -6.32
C GLU A 34 -1.67 2.87 -5.63
N ALA A 35 -1.81 4.18 -5.80
CA ALA A 35 -2.99 4.94 -5.40
C ALA A 35 -3.52 5.76 -6.57
N LYS A 36 -4.85 5.79 -6.70
CA LYS A 36 -5.56 6.62 -7.67
C LYS A 36 -6.09 7.83 -6.90
N LEU A 37 -5.51 9.01 -7.14
CA LEU A 37 -5.91 10.25 -6.46
C LEU A 37 -7.18 10.84 -7.09
N ASP A 38 -7.20 10.86 -8.42
CA ASP A 38 -8.30 11.34 -9.24
C ASP A 38 -8.33 10.48 -10.51
N GLY A 39 -9.42 10.53 -11.28
CA GLY A 39 -9.63 9.67 -12.47
C GLY A 39 -8.53 9.69 -13.54
N THR A 40 -7.55 10.59 -13.42
CA THR A 40 -6.38 10.69 -14.31
C THR A 40 -5.04 10.54 -13.57
N ASN A 41 -4.99 10.77 -12.25
CA ASN A 41 -3.74 10.81 -11.49
C ASN A 41 -3.52 9.52 -10.72
N ILE A 42 -2.52 8.76 -11.16
CA ILE A 42 -2.09 7.51 -10.54
C ILE A 42 -0.68 7.72 -9.97
N ILE A 43 -0.51 7.44 -8.68
CA ILE A 43 0.78 7.43 -8.01
C ILE A 43 1.18 5.98 -7.80
N LYS A 44 2.36 5.61 -8.28
CA LYS A 44 2.95 4.28 -8.07
C LYS A 44 4.28 4.40 -7.36
N TYR A 45 4.46 3.62 -6.31
CA TYR A 45 5.72 3.46 -5.60
C TYR A 45 6.15 2.00 -5.63
N GLY A 46 7.43 1.77 -5.88
CA GLY A 46 8.03 0.43 -5.88
C GLY A 46 9.17 0.32 -4.87
N ASN A 47 9.55 -0.91 -4.56
CA ASN A 47 10.63 -1.22 -3.60
C ASN A 47 10.34 -0.69 -2.18
N ILE A 48 9.08 -0.75 -1.75
CA ILE A 48 8.66 -0.30 -0.43
C ILE A 48 8.74 -1.46 0.57
N ALA A 49 9.58 -1.32 1.59
CA ALA A 49 9.65 -2.28 2.68
C ALA A 49 8.33 -2.35 3.46
N GLN A 50 8.01 -3.54 3.99
CA GLN A 50 6.81 -3.78 4.78
C GLN A 50 6.67 -2.81 5.96
N GLU A 51 7.78 -2.48 6.62
CA GLU A 51 7.82 -1.60 7.80
C GLU A 51 7.38 -0.17 7.50
N MET A 52 7.46 0.25 6.23
CA MET A 52 6.99 1.56 5.78
C MET A 52 5.47 1.57 5.50
N LEU A 53 4.83 0.41 5.50
CA LEU A 53 3.43 0.22 5.19
C LEU A 53 2.63 -0.08 6.46
N ARG A 54 1.48 0.56 6.59
CA ARG A 54 0.48 0.26 7.63
C ARG A 54 -0.77 -0.25 6.94
N LEU A 55 -1.22 -1.44 7.34
CA LEU A 55 -2.51 -1.94 6.86
C LEU A 55 -3.62 -1.01 7.31
N VAL A 56 -4.42 -0.59 6.34
CA VAL A 56 -5.69 0.06 6.64
C VAL A 56 -6.64 -1.07 6.97
N ALA A 57 -6.75 -1.41 8.26
CA ALA A 57 -7.81 -2.29 8.71
C ALA A 57 -9.12 -1.64 8.24
N GLN A 58 -9.87 -2.30 7.36
CA GLN A 58 -11.27 -1.94 7.18
C GLN A 58 -11.88 -2.07 8.58
N GLU A 59 -12.18 -0.95 9.22
CA GLU A 59 -12.94 -0.94 10.46
C GLU A 59 -14.21 -1.74 10.18
N SER A 60 -14.22 -2.99 10.63
CA SER A 60 -15.41 -3.81 10.69
C SER A 60 -16.26 -3.15 11.76
N LYS A 61 -17.16 -2.27 11.31
CA LYS A 61 -18.17 -1.63 12.16
C LYS A 61 -19.12 -2.66 12.75
#